data_AF-A0A223D019-F1
#
_entry.id   AF-A0A223D019-F1
#
_cell.length_a   1.000
_cell.length_b   1.000
_cell.length_c   1.000
_cell.angle_alpha   90.00
_cell.angle_beta   90.00
_cell.angle_gamma   90.00
#
_symmetry.space_group_name_H-M   'P 1'
#
loop_
_entity.id
_entity.type
_entity.pdbx_description
1 polymer ?
#
loop_
_entity_poly.entity_id
_entity_poly.type
_entity_poly.pdbx_seq_one_letter_code
_entity_poly.pdbx_strand_id
1 'polypeptide(L)'
;MVRSLRGLLFVGLIGVVLLLTELFVVRAVQHTPLPVVVTPEQAKEIAAQWIGTKPMIVRQEENQTVSRHLQERGLSDAFRKEASDPNKPLVMWKVTSGETEVLVNRQNGQVEGVRGATIALVEGSQAEHIETVRKELSIRYGLDHLAVSSIKNEGPDHVLIEFESGYRYADLREVILAELDRERWVAFAHRLETSVASRSWDLATRADEATVSNRFDWQAVTQIGGGYLNLLLVACIVLAGIYVLWKNGRAERRPYGEAIVSGCIALIKWLLAPTLVGLFQALAIGAIVFFALTLAWQGRWPWKERLQENGWLEQQVVAGYGVFGCLAGASTLFLWASAPLGAWVSDLQAQEAIALFWWPFLLPLLAPLSAAVFEELIYRKLSAIWLRRLFKSGVATVLISSLIWSLGHLLYNVSPWYLRVIELSLLIGPLFFFLYRQYGLGAVMIGHFLYNSLLASIALAGAFGSYMSLIWLLLPLLLLVVKKKGLLV
;
A
#
# COMPACT_ATOMS: atom_id res chain seq x y z
N MET A 1 4.55 -20.89 30.35
CA MET A 1 4.71 -20.81 28.88
C MET A 1 3.64 -21.61 28.12
N VAL A 2 3.43 -22.91 28.36
CA VAL A 2 2.40 -23.68 27.62
C VAL A 2 0.98 -23.13 27.80
N ARG A 3 0.60 -22.76 29.03
CA ARG A 3 -0.72 -22.12 29.30
C ARG A 3 -0.86 -20.75 28.63
N SER A 4 0.20 -19.94 28.57
CA SER A 4 0.15 -18.62 27.91
C SER A 4 0.05 -18.74 26.39
N LEU A 5 0.68 -19.75 25.77
CA LEU A 5 0.56 -20.02 24.34
C LEU A 5 -0.85 -20.45 23.92
N ARG A 6 -1.54 -21.26 24.73
CA ARG A 6 -2.94 -21.65 24.45
C ARG A 6 -3.88 -20.44 24.43
N GLY A 7 -3.74 -19.54 25.40
CA GLY A 7 -4.50 -18.29 25.43
C GLY A 7 -4.21 -17.41 24.21
N LEU A 8 -2.94 -17.25 23.84
CA LEU A 8 -2.55 -16.50 22.64
C LEU A 8 -3.14 -17.10 21.36
N LEU A 9 -3.07 -18.42 21.18
CA LEU A 9 -3.63 -19.10 20.01
C LEU A 9 -5.15 -18.97 19.96
N PHE A 10 -5.82 -19.06 21.10
CA PHE A 10 -7.28 -18.91 21.16
C PHE A 10 -7.71 -17.50 20.76
N VAL A 11 -7.09 -16.46 21.35
CA VAL A 11 -7.35 -15.06 20.96
C VAL A 11 -6.95 -14.81 19.51
N GLY A 12 -5.84 -15.38 19.07
CA GLY A 12 -5.38 -15.31 17.69
C GLY A 12 -6.39 -15.93 16.72
N LEU A 13 -6.93 -17.11 17.04
CA LEU A 13 -7.95 -17.76 16.22
C LEU A 13 -9.21 -16.91 16.08
N ILE A 14 -9.67 -16.29 17.18
CA ILE A 14 -10.79 -15.35 17.13
C ILE A 14 -10.46 -14.20 16.15
N GLY A 15 -9.26 -13.63 16.24
CA GLY A 15 -8.86 -12.56 15.35
C GLY A 15 -8.77 -12.97 13.87
N VAL A 16 -8.31 -14.19 13.57
CA VAL A 16 -8.35 -14.74 12.20
C VAL A 16 -9.78 -14.91 11.72
N VAL A 17 -10.67 -15.41 12.56
CA VAL A 17 -12.10 -15.56 12.23
C VAL A 17 -12.73 -14.19 11.94
N LEU A 18 -12.43 -13.17 12.73
CA LEU A 18 -12.89 -11.79 12.48
C LEU A 18 -12.39 -11.28 11.14
N LEU A 19 -11.09 -11.41 10.85
CA LEU A 19 -10.53 -10.98 9.57
C LEU A 19 -11.13 -11.73 8.38
N LEU A 20 -11.28 -13.06 8.48
CA LEU A 20 -11.92 -13.84 7.42
C LEU A 20 -13.38 -13.43 7.24
N THR A 21 -14.11 -13.19 8.33
CA THR A 21 -15.49 -12.71 8.28
C THR A 21 -15.55 -11.37 7.56
N GLU A 22 -14.67 -10.42 7.89
CA GLU A 22 -14.58 -9.14 7.20
C GLU A 22 -14.30 -9.34 5.70
N LEU A 23 -13.31 -10.17 5.36
CA LEU A 23 -13.00 -10.46 3.96
C LEU A 23 -14.16 -11.10 3.23
N PHE A 24 -14.92 -11.99 3.87
CA PHE A 24 -16.11 -12.60 3.28
C PHE A 24 -17.29 -11.64 3.19
N VAL A 25 -17.49 -10.78 4.18
CA VAL A 25 -18.57 -9.77 4.17
C VAL A 25 -18.28 -8.72 3.11
N VAL A 26 -17.07 -8.14 3.13
CA VAL A 26 -16.61 -7.20 2.11
C VAL A 26 -16.67 -7.85 0.74
N ARG A 27 -16.18 -9.08 0.57
CA ARG A 27 -16.33 -9.79 -0.72
C ARG A 27 -17.76 -10.19 -1.04
N ALA A 28 -18.65 -10.45 -0.10
CA ALA A 28 -20.05 -10.75 -0.39
C ALA A 28 -20.85 -9.49 -0.74
N VAL A 29 -20.40 -8.33 -0.24
CA VAL A 29 -20.98 -7.02 -0.53
C VAL A 29 -20.39 -6.44 -1.83
N GLN A 30 -19.09 -6.63 -2.09
CA GLN A 30 -18.41 -6.23 -3.33
C GLN A 30 -18.61 -7.25 -4.47
N HIS A 31 -18.76 -8.54 -4.12
CA HIS A 31 -19.23 -9.62 -4.98
C HIS A 31 -20.60 -10.11 -4.53
N THR A 32 -21.56 -9.20 -4.38
CA THR A 32 -22.90 -9.52 -4.94
C THR A 32 -22.64 -10.13 -6.32
N PRO A 33 -23.23 -11.30 -6.64
CA PRO A 33 -22.85 -12.12 -7.79
C PRO A 33 -22.55 -11.20 -8.97
N LEU A 34 -21.30 -11.28 -9.50
CA LEU A 34 -20.75 -10.43 -10.56
C LEU A 34 -21.91 -9.74 -11.27
N PRO A 35 -22.15 -8.42 -11.09
CA PRO A 35 -23.31 -7.82 -11.71
C PRO A 35 -23.22 -8.19 -13.18
N VAL A 36 -24.34 -8.71 -13.67
CA VAL A 36 -24.56 -9.12 -15.06
C VAL A 36 -23.66 -8.26 -15.93
N VAL A 37 -22.66 -8.89 -16.59
CA VAL A 37 -21.69 -8.22 -17.46
C VAL A 37 -22.39 -7.04 -18.11
N VAL A 38 -21.97 -5.82 -17.75
CA VAL A 38 -22.70 -4.62 -18.13
C VAL A 38 -22.82 -4.65 -19.64
N THR A 39 -24.04 -4.76 -20.14
CA THR A 39 -24.25 -4.85 -21.59
C THR A 39 -23.91 -3.49 -22.21
N PRO A 40 -23.62 -3.41 -23.52
CA PRO A 40 -23.49 -2.13 -24.20
C PRO A 40 -24.67 -1.18 -23.91
N GLU A 41 -25.88 -1.72 -23.79
CA GLU A 41 -27.11 -0.97 -23.49
C GLU A 41 -27.11 -0.45 -22.05
N GLN A 42 -26.74 -1.27 -21.07
CA GLN A 42 -26.59 -0.82 -19.68
C GLN A 42 -25.47 0.21 -19.54
N ALA A 43 -24.37 0.07 -20.29
CA ALA A 43 -23.32 1.08 -20.34
C ALA A 43 -23.82 2.41 -20.93
N LYS A 44 -24.72 2.38 -21.93
CA LYS A 44 -25.41 3.59 -22.43
C LYS A 44 -26.30 4.20 -21.36
N GLU A 45 -27.08 3.39 -20.65
CA GLU A 45 -27.96 3.89 -19.58
C GLU A 45 -27.15 4.54 -18.44
N ILE A 46 -26.05 3.91 -18.04
CA ILE A 46 -25.10 4.47 -17.07
C ILE A 46 -24.50 5.77 -17.61
N ALA A 47 -23.96 5.77 -18.83
CA ALA A 47 -23.38 6.96 -19.44
C ALA A 47 -24.41 8.09 -19.66
N ALA A 48 -25.68 7.77 -19.90
CA ALA A 48 -26.76 8.74 -20.08
C ALA A 48 -26.99 9.61 -18.84
N GLN A 49 -26.69 9.07 -17.64
CA GLN A 49 -26.72 9.84 -16.40
C GLN A 49 -25.66 10.95 -16.36
N TRP A 50 -24.57 10.79 -17.15
CA TRP A 50 -23.43 11.69 -17.19
C TRP A 50 -23.46 12.64 -18.40
N ILE A 51 -23.87 12.16 -19.57
CA ILE A 51 -23.79 12.91 -20.84
C ILE A 51 -25.16 13.20 -21.47
N GLY A 52 -26.25 12.91 -20.74
CA GLY A 52 -27.64 13.11 -21.18
C GLY A 52 -28.11 12.07 -22.20
N THR A 53 -29.32 12.22 -22.73
CA THR A 53 -29.96 11.23 -23.63
C THR A 53 -29.63 11.40 -25.11
N LYS A 54 -28.50 12.06 -25.43
CA LYS A 54 -28.06 12.27 -26.82
C LYS A 54 -27.68 10.92 -27.47
N PRO A 55 -27.65 10.82 -28.81
CA PRO A 55 -27.26 9.59 -29.50
C PRO A 55 -25.85 9.12 -29.09
N MET A 56 -25.75 7.92 -28.53
CA MET A 56 -24.50 7.35 -28.02
C MET A 56 -23.98 6.20 -28.88
N ILE A 57 -22.67 6.21 -29.08
CA ILE A 57 -21.91 5.11 -29.67
C ILE A 57 -21.14 4.42 -28.54
N VAL A 58 -21.30 3.10 -28.41
CA VAL A 58 -20.53 2.31 -27.45
C VAL A 58 -19.48 1.52 -28.20
N ARG A 59 -18.24 1.59 -27.73
CA ARG A 59 -17.13 0.77 -28.20
C ARG A 59 -16.50 0.09 -27.01
N GLN A 60 -16.05 -1.14 -27.21
CA GLN A 60 -15.19 -1.80 -26.23
C GLN A 60 -13.79 -1.18 -26.36
N GLU A 61 -13.26 -0.65 -25.28
CA GLU A 61 -11.90 -0.10 -25.24
C GLU A 61 -11.07 -0.86 -24.19
N GLU A 62 -9.86 -1.26 -24.58
CA GLU A 62 -8.91 -1.87 -23.68
C GLU A 62 -8.33 -0.80 -22.75
N ASN A 63 -8.15 -1.11 -21.47
CA ASN A 63 -7.48 -0.18 -20.56
C ASN A 63 -6.06 0.11 -21.08
N GLN A 64 -5.81 1.34 -21.53
CA GLN A 64 -4.57 1.71 -22.22
C GLN A 64 -3.32 1.48 -21.36
N THR A 65 -3.42 1.64 -20.04
CA THR A 65 -2.33 1.37 -19.10
C THR A 65 -1.99 -0.12 -19.06
N VAL A 66 -3.01 -0.98 -19.13
CA VAL A 66 -2.86 -2.44 -19.14
C VAL A 66 -2.40 -2.94 -20.51
N SER A 67 -2.99 -2.46 -21.60
CA SER A 67 -2.60 -2.85 -22.97
C SER A 67 -1.18 -2.44 -23.30
N ARG A 68 -0.69 -1.29 -22.85
CA ARG A 68 0.70 -0.86 -23.04
C ARG A 68 1.67 -1.79 -22.32
N HIS A 69 1.39 -2.13 -21.06
CA HIS A 69 2.23 -3.04 -20.28
C HIS A 69 2.30 -4.44 -20.89
N LEU A 70 1.19 -4.91 -21.48
CA LEU A 70 1.11 -6.21 -22.15
C LEU A 70 1.76 -6.21 -23.54
N GLN A 71 1.68 -5.08 -24.27
CA GLN A 71 2.43 -4.86 -25.51
C GLN A 71 3.94 -4.86 -25.26
N GLU A 72 4.40 -4.16 -24.23
CA GLU A 72 5.81 -4.10 -23.81
C GLU A 72 6.35 -5.49 -23.41
N ARG A 73 5.48 -6.41 -22.99
CA ARG A 73 5.83 -7.80 -22.66
C ARG A 73 5.59 -8.80 -23.81
N GLY A 74 5.19 -8.35 -24.99
CA GLY A 74 4.96 -9.22 -26.16
C GLY A 74 3.75 -10.14 -26.03
N LEU A 75 2.79 -9.82 -25.15
CA LEU A 75 1.62 -10.64 -24.83
C LEU A 75 0.35 -10.23 -25.59
N SER A 76 0.44 -9.37 -26.60
CA SER A 76 -0.72 -8.73 -27.24
C SER A 76 -1.74 -9.71 -27.83
N ASP A 77 -1.30 -10.82 -28.42
CA ASP A 77 -2.22 -11.75 -29.09
C ASP A 77 -2.89 -12.73 -28.13
N ALA A 78 -2.17 -13.16 -27.08
CA ALA A 78 -2.74 -13.94 -25.98
C ALA A 78 -3.75 -13.10 -25.19
N PHE A 79 -3.42 -11.82 -24.95
CA PHE A 79 -4.30 -10.88 -24.27
C PHE A 79 -5.52 -10.49 -25.11
N ARG A 80 -5.41 -10.26 -26.43
CA ARG A 80 -6.60 -10.00 -27.28
C ARG A 80 -7.60 -11.17 -27.25
N LYS A 81 -7.08 -12.40 -27.19
CA LYS A 81 -7.88 -13.61 -27.00
C LYS A 81 -8.48 -13.70 -25.59
N GLU A 82 -7.87 -13.03 -24.62
CA GLU A 82 -8.28 -12.97 -23.22
C GLU A 82 -9.26 -11.82 -22.91
N ALA A 83 -9.09 -10.66 -23.55
CA ALA A 83 -9.97 -9.49 -23.47
C ALA A 83 -11.28 -9.69 -24.26
N SER A 84 -11.30 -10.65 -25.19
CA SER A 84 -12.53 -11.15 -25.81
C SER A 84 -13.28 -12.15 -24.94
N ASP A 85 -12.68 -12.65 -23.85
CA ASP A 85 -13.37 -13.50 -22.88
C ASP A 85 -14.31 -12.63 -22.02
N PRO A 86 -15.64 -12.87 -22.07
CA PRO A 86 -16.60 -12.11 -21.27
C PRO A 86 -16.44 -12.27 -19.76
N ASN A 87 -15.64 -13.24 -19.29
CA ASN A 87 -15.46 -13.54 -17.87
C ASN A 87 -14.23 -12.88 -17.24
N LYS A 88 -13.51 -11.99 -17.94
CA LYS A 88 -12.21 -11.47 -17.47
C LYS A 88 -12.17 -9.94 -17.21
N PRO A 89 -11.35 -9.47 -16.23
CA PRO A 89 -11.59 -8.20 -15.52
C PRO A 89 -11.10 -6.89 -16.13
N LEU A 90 -10.59 -6.88 -17.37
CA LEU A 90 -9.74 -5.77 -17.84
C LEU A 90 -10.33 -4.98 -19.01
N VAL A 91 -11.65 -4.99 -19.18
CA VAL A 91 -12.34 -4.41 -20.34
C VAL A 91 -13.27 -3.27 -19.92
N MET A 92 -13.19 -2.13 -20.61
CA MET A 92 -14.10 -0.99 -20.42
C MET A 92 -15.02 -0.78 -21.62
N TRP A 93 -16.20 -0.21 -21.38
CA TRP A 93 -17.05 0.38 -22.41
C TRP A 93 -16.72 1.85 -22.55
N LYS A 94 -16.23 2.26 -23.71
CA LYS A 94 -16.14 3.66 -24.11
C LYS A 94 -17.46 4.07 -24.74
N VAL A 95 -18.22 4.90 -24.05
CA VAL A 95 -19.50 5.45 -24.52
C VAL A 95 -19.28 6.89 -24.96
N THR A 96 -19.48 7.19 -26.24
CA THR A 96 -19.26 8.53 -26.81
C THR A 96 -20.55 9.16 -27.29
N SER A 97 -20.78 10.43 -26.98
CA SER A 97 -21.90 11.24 -27.50
C SER A 97 -21.38 12.64 -27.85
N GLY A 98 -21.28 12.93 -29.16
CA GLY A 98 -20.64 14.16 -29.64
C GLY A 98 -19.13 14.14 -29.34
N GLU A 99 -18.63 15.18 -28.68
CA GLU A 99 -17.23 15.29 -28.25
C GLU A 99 -16.98 14.66 -26.87
N THR A 100 -18.03 14.26 -26.14
CA THR A 100 -17.92 13.71 -24.79
C THR A 100 -17.83 12.18 -24.81
N GLU A 101 -16.94 11.61 -24.01
CA GLU A 101 -16.73 10.18 -23.80
C GLU A 101 -16.82 9.81 -22.31
N VAL A 102 -17.39 8.64 -22.02
CA VAL A 102 -17.49 8.04 -20.69
C VAL A 102 -16.91 6.63 -20.75
N LEU A 103 -15.99 6.30 -19.84
CA LEU A 103 -15.45 4.96 -19.68
C LEU A 103 -16.21 4.27 -18.55
N VAL A 104 -16.98 3.25 -18.88
CA VAL A 104 -17.76 2.43 -17.94
C VAL A 104 -17.07 1.08 -17.79
N ASN A 105 -16.68 0.72 -16.58
CA ASN A 105 -16.11 -0.59 -16.31
C ASN A 105 -17.17 -1.68 -16.51
N ARG A 106 -16.85 -2.66 -17.35
CA ARG A 106 -17.76 -3.72 -17.79
C ARG A 106 -18.19 -4.66 -16.67
N GLN A 107 -17.39 -4.79 -15.60
CA GLN A 107 -17.64 -5.75 -14.53
C GLN A 107 -18.50 -5.22 -13.40
N ASN A 108 -18.54 -3.91 -13.20
CA ASN A 108 -19.22 -3.31 -12.06
C ASN A 108 -20.09 -2.10 -12.44
N GLY A 109 -20.06 -1.66 -13.71
CA GLY A 109 -20.82 -0.50 -14.18
C GLY A 109 -20.32 0.83 -13.64
N GLN A 110 -19.17 0.86 -12.97
CA GLN A 110 -18.61 2.09 -12.44
C GLN A 110 -18.04 2.94 -13.59
N VAL A 111 -18.26 4.24 -13.50
CA VAL A 111 -17.63 5.20 -14.42
C VAL A 111 -16.21 5.46 -13.93
N GLU A 112 -15.23 5.05 -14.74
CA GLU A 112 -13.79 5.20 -14.45
C GLU A 112 -13.17 6.43 -15.12
N GLY A 113 -13.91 7.09 -16.02
CA GLY A 113 -13.48 8.36 -16.59
C GLY A 113 -14.53 9.00 -17.48
N VAL A 114 -14.48 10.33 -17.59
CA VAL A 114 -15.30 11.14 -18.50
C VAL A 114 -14.36 12.15 -19.17
N ARG A 115 -14.37 12.28 -20.51
CA ARG A 115 -13.54 13.26 -21.25
C ARG A 115 -14.35 13.99 -22.32
N GLY A 116 -13.89 15.15 -22.79
CA GLY A 116 -14.53 15.89 -23.88
C GLY A 116 -15.37 17.10 -23.44
N ALA A 117 -15.67 17.97 -24.41
CA ALA A 117 -16.02 19.38 -24.21
C ALA A 117 -17.05 19.64 -23.11
N THR A 118 -16.62 20.51 -22.18
CA THR A 118 -17.37 21.23 -21.15
C THR A 118 -18.67 20.53 -20.78
N ILE A 119 -18.67 19.68 -19.74
CA ILE A 119 -19.85 18.99 -19.16
C ILE A 119 -21.07 19.88 -19.37
N ALA A 120 -21.78 19.66 -20.48
CA ALA A 120 -22.68 20.67 -21.01
C ALA A 120 -23.96 20.49 -20.22
N LEU A 121 -24.03 21.25 -19.12
CA LEU A 121 -25.19 21.58 -18.29
C LEU A 121 -26.48 20.98 -18.85
N VAL A 122 -26.72 19.71 -18.48
CA VAL A 122 -28.04 19.09 -18.61
C VAL A 122 -28.78 19.46 -17.33
N GLU A 123 -29.90 20.16 -17.43
CA GLU A 123 -30.75 20.51 -16.29
C GLU A 123 -31.09 19.25 -15.47
N GLY A 124 -30.80 19.28 -14.17
CA GLY A 124 -31.02 18.16 -13.24
C GLY A 124 -29.84 17.19 -13.08
N SER A 125 -28.71 17.38 -13.76
CA SER A 125 -27.50 16.56 -13.57
C SER A 125 -26.59 17.10 -12.45
N GLN A 126 -25.66 16.27 -11.94
CA GLN A 126 -24.60 16.71 -11.02
C GLN A 126 -23.73 17.86 -11.59
N ALA A 127 -23.88 18.25 -12.85
CA ALA A 127 -23.14 19.32 -13.52
C ALA A 127 -23.21 20.69 -12.80
N GLU A 128 -24.36 21.08 -12.24
CA GLU A 128 -24.49 22.36 -11.51
C GLU A 128 -23.68 22.35 -10.21
N HIS A 129 -23.62 21.19 -9.54
CA HIS A 129 -22.80 20.97 -8.34
C HIS A 129 -21.31 20.93 -8.70
N ILE A 130 -20.93 20.26 -9.79
CA ILE A 130 -19.56 20.23 -10.32
C ILE A 130 -19.09 21.64 -10.66
N GLU A 131 -19.94 22.47 -11.27
CA GLU A 131 -19.63 23.85 -11.62
C GLU A 131 -19.49 24.75 -10.38
N THR A 132 -20.32 24.53 -9.36
CA THR A 132 -20.19 25.20 -8.05
C THR A 132 -18.85 24.88 -7.41
N VAL A 133 -18.44 23.61 -7.45
CA VAL A 133 -17.17 23.13 -6.90
C VAL A 133 -16.00 23.64 -7.71
N ARG A 134 -16.10 23.62 -9.04
CA ARG A 134 -15.11 24.22 -9.93
C ARG A 134 -14.90 25.70 -9.58
N LYS A 135 -15.98 26.46 -9.36
CA LYS A 135 -15.91 27.87 -8.93
C LYS A 135 -15.28 28.01 -7.53
N GLU A 136 -15.68 27.19 -6.57
CA GLU A 136 -15.10 27.20 -5.22
C GLU A 136 -13.61 26.86 -5.23
N LEU A 137 -13.20 25.88 -6.03
CA LEU A 137 -11.80 25.50 -6.25
C LEU A 137 -11.04 26.61 -6.98
N SER A 138 -11.61 27.19 -8.04
CA SER A 138 -11.05 28.35 -8.74
C SER A 138 -10.80 29.51 -7.78
N ILE A 139 -11.76 29.82 -6.90
CA ILE A 139 -11.62 30.88 -5.89
C ILE A 139 -10.59 30.49 -4.83
N ARG A 140 -10.70 29.29 -4.25
CA ARG A 140 -9.83 28.81 -3.17
C ARG A 140 -8.37 28.71 -3.60
N TYR A 141 -8.13 28.25 -4.83
CA TYR A 141 -6.78 28.07 -5.37
C TYR A 141 -6.34 29.24 -6.27
N GLY A 142 -7.18 30.25 -6.50
CA GLY A 142 -6.85 31.39 -7.36
C GLY A 142 -6.50 30.97 -8.78
N LEU A 143 -7.29 30.05 -9.34
CA LEU A 143 -7.11 29.48 -10.67
C LEU A 143 -8.14 30.07 -11.63
N ASP A 144 -7.66 30.71 -12.69
CA ASP A 144 -8.49 31.32 -13.72
C ASP A 144 -9.27 30.25 -14.52
N HIS A 145 -8.68 29.05 -14.64
CA HIS A 145 -9.25 27.92 -15.33
C HIS A 145 -9.02 26.61 -14.56
N LEU A 146 -10.07 25.81 -14.42
CA LEU A 146 -10.02 24.39 -14.02
C LEU A 146 -10.88 23.63 -15.03
N ALA A 147 -10.30 22.63 -15.68
CA ALA A 147 -11.00 21.68 -16.53
C ALA A 147 -11.19 20.37 -15.76
N VAL A 148 -12.32 19.70 -15.88
CA VAL A 148 -12.48 18.36 -15.31
C VAL A 148 -11.68 17.39 -16.18
N SER A 149 -10.65 16.75 -15.61
CA SER A 149 -9.78 15.79 -16.30
C SER A 149 -10.25 14.35 -16.16
N SER A 150 -10.90 14.01 -15.04
CA SER A 150 -11.57 12.73 -14.85
C SER A 150 -12.67 12.84 -13.79
N ILE A 151 -13.68 11.97 -13.88
CA ILE A 151 -14.64 11.75 -12.80
C ILE A 151 -14.69 10.25 -12.56
N LYS A 152 -14.41 9.85 -11.33
CA LYS A 152 -14.48 8.47 -10.87
C LYS A 152 -15.61 8.35 -9.87
N ASN A 153 -16.63 7.57 -10.24
CA ASN A 153 -17.76 7.33 -9.37
C ASN A 153 -17.45 6.11 -8.46
N GLU A 154 -17.29 6.35 -7.17
CA GLU A 154 -17.00 5.30 -6.17
C GLU A 154 -18.26 4.82 -5.42
N GLY A 155 -19.44 5.41 -5.70
CA GLY A 155 -20.73 4.98 -5.14
C GLY A 155 -21.88 5.94 -5.45
N PRO A 156 -23.15 5.57 -5.17
CA PRO A 156 -24.32 6.41 -5.48
C PRO A 156 -24.25 7.82 -4.86
N ASP A 157 -23.52 7.96 -3.76
CA ASP A 157 -23.30 9.21 -3.05
C ASP A 157 -21.82 9.63 -3.02
N HIS A 158 -20.93 8.95 -3.74
CA HIS A 158 -19.48 9.15 -3.61
C HIS A 158 -18.80 9.37 -4.95
N VAL A 159 -18.40 10.61 -5.21
CA VAL A 159 -17.83 11.01 -6.51
C VAL A 159 -16.48 11.66 -6.31
N LEU A 160 -15.45 11.07 -6.91
CA LEU A 160 -14.12 11.63 -6.98
C LEU A 160 -13.98 12.39 -8.31
N ILE A 161 -13.72 13.69 -8.25
CA ILE A 161 -13.54 14.54 -9.43
C ILE A 161 -12.10 15.00 -9.48
N GLU A 162 -11.46 14.74 -10.61
CA GLU A 162 -10.14 15.23 -10.93
C GLU A 162 -10.29 16.49 -11.80
N PHE A 163 -9.69 17.59 -11.37
CA PHE A 163 -9.61 18.82 -12.12
C PHE A 163 -8.17 19.09 -12.52
N GLU A 164 -7.92 19.47 -13.77
CA GLU A 164 -6.65 19.95 -14.29
C GLU A 164 -6.69 21.48 -14.38
N SER A 165 -5.72 22.17 -13.77
CA SER A 165 -5.66 23.65 -13.72
C SER A 165 -5.20 24.28 -15.04
N GLY A 166 -4.78 23.46 -16.01
CA GLY A 166 -4.13 23.90 -17.24
C GLY A 166 -2.65 24.28 -17.07
N TYR A 167 -2.12 24.36 -15.84
CA TYR A 167 -0.69 24.55 -15.60
C TYR A 167 0.08 23.27 -15.95
N ARG A 168 1.10 23.43 -16.80
CA ARG A 168 2.02 22.35 -17.22
C ARG A 168 3.45 22.72 -16.90
N TYR A 169 4.17 21.84 -16.21
CA TYR A 169 5.60 21.98 -15.94
C TYR A 169 6.37 20.87 -16.63
N ALA A 170 6.97 21.17 -17.79
CA ALA A 170 7.61 20.18 -18.66
C ALA A 170 6.67 19.00 -18.98
N ASP A 171 6.95 17.81 -18.42
CA ASP A 171 6.14 16.59 -18.54
C ASP A 171 5.20 16.37 -17.35
N LEU A 172 4.85 17.41 -16.57
CA LEU A 172 3.94 17.31 -15.43
C LEU A 172 2.68 18.18 -15.66
N ARG A 173 1.51 17.67 -15.30
CA ARG A 173 0.23 18.38 -15.23
C ARG A 173 -0.20 18.53 -13.77
N GLU A 174 -0.81 19.65 -13.45
CA GLU A 174 -1.32 19.94 -12.11
C GLU A 174 -2.77 19.48 -11.97
N VAL A 175 -3.01 18.62 -10.98
CA VAL A 175 -4.26 17.89 -10.78
C VAL A 175 -4.80 18.13 -9.37
N ILE A 176 -6.06 18.55 -9.27
CA ILE A 176 -6.81 18.75 -8.03
C ILE A 176 -7.92 17.71 -7.97
N LEU A 177 -7.81 16.77 -7.03
CA LEU A 177 -8.85 15.81 -6.71
C LEU A 177 -9.81 16.44 -5.70
N ALA A 178 -11.11 16.33 -5.94
CA ALA A 178 -12.17 16.69 -5.02
C ALA A 178 -13.05 15.45 -4.78
N GLU A 179 -13.39 15.18 -3.53
CA GLU A 179 -14.22 14.04 -3.14
C GLU A 179 -15.57 14.54 -2.60
N LEU A 180 -16.66 14.18 -3.27
CA LEU A 180 -18.03 14.40 -2.82
C LEU A 180 -18.49 13.17 -2.05
N ASP A 181 -18.87 13.35 -0.80
CA ASP A 181 -19.60 12.35 -0.01
C ASP A 181 -20.99 12.91 0.32
N ARG A 182 -22.02 12.31 -0.27
CA ARG A 182 -23.43 12.74 -0.27
C ARG A 182 -23.59 14.14 -0.85
N GLU A 183 -23.71 15.15 0.02
CA GLU A 183 -23.90 16.56 -0.32
C GLU A 183 -22.72 17.43 0.14
N ARG A 184 -21.65 16.81 0.65
CA ARG A 184 -20.55 17.53 1.29
C ARG A 184 -19.23 17.13 0.65
N TRP A 185 -18.46 18.12 0.21
CA TRP A 185 -17.10 17.90 -0.28
C TRP A 185 -16.14 17.76 0.90
N VAL A 186 -15.51 16.59 1.02
CA VAL A 186 -14.80 16.18 2.25
C VAL A 186 -13.29 16.23 2.10
N ALA A 187 -12.76 16.02 0.89
CA ALA A 187 -11.32 15.99 0.66
C ALA A 187 -10.91 16.71 -0.63
N PHE A 188 -9.81 17.45 -0.54
CA PHE A 188 -9.14 18.07 -1.68
C PHE A 188 -7.67 17.63 -1.66
N ALA A 189 -7.23 16.91 -2.69
CA ALA A 189 -5.83 16.54 -2.85
C ALA A 189 -5.26 17.23 -4.09
N HIS A 190 -4.15 17.94 -3.92
CA HIS A 190 -3.48 18.64 -4.99
C HIS A 190 -2.17 17.91 -5.31
N ARG A 191 -1.97 17.48 -6.57
CA ARG A 191 -0.77 16.74 -6.96
C ARG A 191 -0.31 17.09 -8.37
N LEU A 192 0.97 16.89 -8.64
CA LEU A 192 1.55 16.93 -9.99
C LEU A 192 1.64 15.51 -10.55
N GLU A 193 1.11 15.29 -11.75
CA GLU A 193 1.13 14.01 -12.46
C GLU A 193 1.91 14.11 -13.76
N THR A 194 2.52 13.02 -14.25
CA THR A 194 3.23 13.07 -15.53
C THR A 194 2.27 13.15 -16.73
N SER A 195 2.41 14.18 -17.58
CA SER A 195 1.59 14.53 -18.75
C SER A 195 1.67 13.53 -19.91
N VAL A 196 2.48 12.48 -19.78
CA VAL A 196 2.64 11.42 -20.80
C VAL A 196 1.35 10.62 -21.03
N ALA A 197 0.33 10.81 -20.19
CA ALA A 197 -0.99 10.18 -20.30
C ALA A 197 -1.97 10.84 -21.30
N SER A 198 -1.67 12.01 -21.89
CA SER A 198 -2.61 12.67 -22.80
C SER A 198 -1.91 13.42 -23.95
N ARG A 199 -1.49 12.70 -25.00
CA ARG A 199 -1.25 13.32 -26.30
C ARG A 199 -2.50 13.20 -27.19
N SER A 200 -3.46 14.09 -26.98
CA SER A 200 -4.37 14.52 -28.04
C SER A 200 -3.82 15.82 -28.63
N TRP A 201 -3.64 15.83 -29.94
CA TRP A 201 -3.31 17.02 -30.72
C TRP A 201 -4.48 18.03 -30.60
N ASP A 202 -4.24 19.31 -30.32
CA ASP A 202 -4.23 20.33 -31.38
C ASP A 202 -3.97 21.79 -30.93
N LEU A 203 -3.41 22.54 -31.90
CA LEU A 203 -3.60 23.94 -32.28
C LEU A 203 -3.30 25.10 -31.30
N ALA A 204 -2.12 25.68 -31.53
CA ALA A 204 -1.91 27.11 -31.78
C ALA A 204 -2.73 28.13 -30.97
N THR A 205 -2.15 28.60 -29.85
CA THR A 205 -2.13 30.04 -29.54
C THR A 205 -0.96 30.37 -28.62
N ARG A 206 -0.33 31.50 -28.94
CA ARG A 206 0.87 32.08 -28.34
C ARG A 206 0.63 32.58 -26.92
N ALA A 207 1.73 32.55 -26.17
CA ALA A 207 2.25 33.62 -25.31
C ALA A 207 1.23 34.48 -24.56
N ASP A 208 1.19 34.32 -23.25
CA ASP A 208 1.68 35.38 -22.37
C ASP A 208 2.22 34.79 -21.08
N GLU A 209 3.35 35.35 -20.67
CA GLU A 209 4.02 35.09 -19.40
C GLU A 209 3.10 35.50 -18.24
N ALA A 210 2.76 34.56 -17.36
CA ALA A 210 2.11 34.86 -16.09
C ALA A 210 2.80 34.11 -14.95
N THR A 211 3.69 34.84 -14.29
CA THR A 211 4.04 34.76 -12.86
C THR A 211 3.84 33.41 -12.17
N VAL A 212 4.93 32.66 -12.06
CA VAL A 212 5.09 31.56 -11.10
C VAL A 212 4.84 32.10 -9.69
N SER A 213 3.62 31.95 -9.19
CA SER A 213 3.39 32.13 -7.76
C SER A 213 4.11 31.00 -7.04
N ASN A 214 5.19 31.34 -6.33
CA ASN A 214 5.91 30.46 -5.41
C ASN A 214 4.95 29.98 -4.32
N ARG A 215 4.10 28.99 -4.60
CA ARG A 215 3.32 28.31 -3.57
C ARG A 215 4.13 27.13 -3.06
N PHE A 216 4.35 27.16 -1.77
CA PHE A 216 5.13 26.18 -1.02
C PHE A 216 4.41 24.82 -1.09
N ASP A 217 4.91 23.92 -1.93
CA ASP A 217 4.39 22.56 -2.05
C ASP A 217 4.74 21.76 -0.80
N TRP A 218 3.80 21.70 0.15
CA TRP A 218 3.93 20.94 1.38
C TRP A 218 4.12 19.44 1.12
N GLN A 219 3.67 18.89 -0.01
CA GLN A 219 3.86 17.49 -0.35
C GLN A 219 5.30 17.24 -0.81
N ALA A 220 5.87 18.11 -1.65
CA ALA A 220 7.29 18.08 -1.97
C ALA A 220 8.14 18.29 -0.71
N VAL A 221 7.79 19.24 0.16
CA VAL A 221 8.52 19.49 1.42
C VAL A 221 8.43 18.31 2.39
N THR A 222 7.29 17.62 2.47
CA THR A 222 7.15 16.42 3.32
C THR A 222 7.86 15.20 2.73
N GLN A 223 7.86 15.01 1.41
CA GLN A 223 8.62 13.95 0.76
C GLN A 223 10.14 14.19 0.84
N ILE A 224 10.58 15.42 0.56
CA ILE A 224 11.98 15.84 0.66
C ILE A 224 12.44 15.82 2.13
N GLY A 225 11.66 16.40 3.04
CA GLY A 225 11.93 16.41 4.48
C GLY A 225 11.93 15.01 5.09
N GLY A 226 10.98 14.15 4.71
CA GLY A 226 10.94 12.74 5.08
C GLY A 226 12.14 11.97 4.52
N GLY A 227 12.54 12.25 3.28
CA GLY A 227 13.75 11.72 2.66
C GLY A 227 15.02 12.08 3.43
N TYR A 228 15.22 13.36 3.77
CA TYR A 228 16.37 13.81 4.56
C TYR A 228 16.37 13.26 5.99
N LEU A 229 15.22 13.19 6.65
CA LEU A 229 15.11 12.60 7.98
C LEU A 229 15.46 11.11 7.97
N ASN A 230 14.99 10.37 6.95
CA ASN A 230 15.38 8.99 6.75
C ASN A 230 16.89 8.86 6.51
N LEU A 231 17.47 9.68 5.63
CA LEU A 231 18.92 9.68 5.37
C LEU A 231 19.74 10.00 6.63
N LEU A 232 19.31 10.97 7.43
CA LEU A 232 19.92 11.29 8.73
C LEU A 232 19.83 10.11 9.68
N LEU A 233 18.67 9.46 9.79
CA LEU A 233 18.51 8.27 10.62
C LEU A 233 19.42 7.12 10.16
N VAL A 234 19.50 6.88 8.85
CA VAL A 234 20.43 5.90 8.25
C VAL A 234 21.87 6.24 8.64
N ALA A 235 22.29 7.47 8.41
CA ALA A 235 23.64 7.94 8.72
C ALA A 235 23.95 7.78 10.21
N CYS A 236 23.02 8.14 11.10
CA CYS A 236 23.17 7.95 12.55
C CYS A 236 23.33 6.48 12.93
N ILE A 237 22.50 5.58 12.38
CA ILE A 237 22.59 4.14 12.65
C ILE A 237 23.93 3.58 12.17
N VAL A 238 24.35 3.94 10.94
CA VAL A 238 25.61 3.51 10.34
C VAL A 238 26.80 4.00 11.16
N LEU A 239 26.87 5.31 11.44
CA LEU A 239 27.98 5.91 12.18
C LEU A 239 28.07 5.38 13.62
N ALA A 240 26.93 5.23 14.31
CA ALA A 240 26.90 4.63 15.63
C ALA A 240 27.36 3.16 15.60
N GLY A 241 26.96 2.42 14.57
CA GLY A 241 27.38 1.04 14.37
C GLY A 241 28.88 0.91 14.11
N ILE A 242 29.45 1.76 13.24
CA ILE A 242 30.89 1.87 13.00
C ILE A 242 31.62 2.21 14.30
N TYR A 243 31.15 3.20 15.05
CA TYR A 243 31.74 3.57 16.35
C TYR A 243 31.74 2.40 17.33
N VAL A 244 30.63 1.65 17.43
CA VAL A 244 30.55 0.47 18.31
C VAL A 244 31.50 -0.64 17.85
N LEU A 245 31.61 -0.91 16.55
CA LEU A 245 32.57 -1.89 16.03
C LEU A 245 34.02 -1.47 16.31
N TRP A 246 34.34 -0.19 16.09
CA TRP A 246 35.66 0.37 16.35
C TRP A 246 36.01 0.34 17.84
N LYS A 247 35.10 0.82 18.71
CA LYS A 247 35.29 0.83 20.17
C LYS A 247 35.43 -0.58 20.73
N ASN A 248 34.66 -1.53 20.21
CA ASN A 248 34.73 -2.93 20.62
C ASN A 248 35.85 -3.71 19.89
N GLY A 249 36.65 -3.02 19.06
CA GLY A 249 37.59 -3.55 18.06
C GLY A 249 38.82 -4.30 18.58
N ARG A 250 38.72 -5.04 19.70
CA ARG A 250 39.74 -5.98 20.18
C ARG A 250 39.18 -7.24 20.86
N ALA A 251 37.87 -7.37 21.02
CA ALA A 251 37.25 -8.63 21.44
C ALA A 251 36.98 -9.49 20.19
N GLU A 252 37.09 -10.82 20.29
CA GLU A 252 36.99 -11.86 19.24
C GLU A 252 35.65 -11.92 18.44
N ARG A 253 35.01 -10.79 18.16
CA ARG A 253 33.73 -10.75 17.46
C ARG A 253 33.93 -10.87 15.96
N ARG A 254 33.27 -11.86 15.36
CA ARG A 254 33.09 -11.95 13.90
C ARG A 254 31.60 -11.77 13.58
N PRO A 255 31.17 -10.66 12.96
CA PRO A 255 29.75 -10.33 12.74
C PRO A 255 29.14 -11.07 11.54
N TYR A 256 29.43 -12.37 11.39
CA TYR A 256 29.02 -13.14 10.22
C TYR A 256 27.50 -13.32 10.13
N GLY A 257 26.84 -13.54 11.26
CA GLY A 257 25.38 -13.72 11.30
C GLY A 257 24.65 -12.44 10.89
N GLU A 258 25.09 -11.31 11.43
CA GLU A 258 24.57 -9.99 11.08
C GLU A 258 24.80 -9.68 9.59
N ALA A 259 26.00 -9.97 9.07
CA ALA A 259 26.32 -9.77 7.66
C ALA A 259 25.45 -10.64 6.73
N ILE A 260 25.24 -11.92 7.07
CA ILE A 260 24.40 -12.82 6.29
C ILE A 260 22.95 -12.32 6.25
N VAL A 261 22.34 -12.04 7.42
CA VAL A 261 20.95 -11.56 7.48
C VAL A 261 20.80 -10.26 6.69
N SER A 262 21.74 -9.33 6.85
CA SER A 262 21.70 -8.03 6.19
C SER A 262 21.90 -8.15 4.67
N GLY A 263 22.82 -9.01 4.24
CA GLY A 263 23.02 -9.32 2.83
C GLY A 263 21.81 -9.98 2.20
N CYS A 264 21.14 -10.91 2.91
CA CYS A 264 19.88 -11.51 2.46
C CYS A 264 18.76 -10.46 2.34
N ILE A 265 18.63 -9.54 3.30
CA ILE A 265 17.61 -8.48 3.22
C ILE A 265 17.91 -7.51 2.08
N ALA A 266 19.17 -7.12 1.88
CA ALA A 266 19.57 -6.32 0.73
C ALA A 266 19.22 -7.04 -0.59
N LEU A 267 19.59 -8.32 -0.72
CA LEU A 267 19.26 -9.10 -1.90
C LEU A 267 17.74 -9.16 -2.15
N ILE A 268 16.93 -9.43 -1.11
CA ILE A 268 15.46 -9.44 -1.23
C ILE A 268 14.93 -8.07 -1.66
N LYS A 269 15.41 -6.97 -1.07
CA LYS A 269 14.99 -5.62 -1.44
C LYS A 269 15.36 -5.27 -2.88
N TRP A 270 16.53 -5.71 -3.35
CA TRP A 270 16.91 -5.53 -4.74
C TRP A 270 16.05 -6.37 -5.68
N LEU A 271 15.72 -7.62 -5.31
CA LEU A 271 14.81 -8.45 -6.10
C LEU A 271 13.39 -7.86 -6.19
N LEU A 272 12.95 -7.09 -5.19
CA LEU A 272 11.69 -6.36 -5.21
C LEU A 272 11.71 -5.15 -6.15
N ALA A 273 12.88 -4.56 -6.38
CA ALA A 273 13.09 -3.42 -7.28
C ALA A 273 14.45 -3.56 -8.00
N PRO A 274 14.54 -4.40 -9.06
CA PRO A 274 15.81 -4.79 -9.70
C PRO A 274 16.34 -3.70 -10.65
N THR A 275 16.44 -2.47 -10.14
CA THR A 275 17.00 -1.30 -10.81
C THR A 275 18.28 -0.86 -10.11
N LEU A 276 19.05 0.03 -10.74
CA LEU A 276 20.24 0.61 -10.10
C LEU A 276 19.87 1.41 -8.84
N VAL A 277 18.77 2.16 -8.89
CA VAL A 277 18.24 2.89 -7.74
C VAL A 277 17.81 1.92 -6.63
N GLY A 278 17.12 0.83 -7.00
CA GLY A 278 16.72 -0.21 -6.07
C GLY A 278 17.90 -0.95 -5.45
N LEU A 279 19.02 -1.12 -6.16
CA LEU A 279 20.26 -1.66 -5.61
C LEU A 279 20.83 -0.74 -4.51
N PHE A 280 20.89 0.56 -4.74
CA PHE A 280 21.35 1.50 -3.71
C PHE A 280 20.44 1.52 -2.49
N GLN A 281 19.11 1.49 -2.70
CA GLN A 281 18.14 1.37 -1.61
C GLN A 281 18.31 0.06 -0.84
N ALA A 282 18.49 -1.05 -1.54
CA ALA A 282 18.73 -2.36 -0.95
C ALA A 282 20.00 -2.40 -0.11
N LEU A 283 21.11 -1.85 -0.61
CA LEU A 283 22.37 -1.75 0.13
C LEU A 283 22.23 -0.85 1.35
N ALA A 284 21.51 0.28 1.25
CA ALA A 284 21.22 1.15 2.38
C ALA A 284 20.40 0.42 3.44
N ILE A 285 19.33 -0.28 3.07
CA ILE A 285 18.52 -1.08 4.00
C ILE A 285 19.35 -2.21 4.63
N GLY A 286 20.18 -2.91 3.84
CA GLY A 286 21.11 -3.90 4.34
C GLY A 286 22.07 -3.32 5.37
N ALA A 287 22.67 -2.15 5.09
CA ALA A 287 23.54 -1.47 6.05
C ALA A 287 22.78 -1.10 7.33
N ILE A 288 21.56 -0.56 7.23
CA ILE A 288 20.73 -0.25 8.40
C ILE A 288 20.48 -1.50 9.24
N VAL A 289 20.09 -2.63 8.63
CA VAL A 289 19.88 -3.90 9.34
C VAL A 289 21.17 -4.37 10.01
N PHE A 290 22.29 -4.32 9.30
CA PHE A 290 23.60 -4.75 9.80
C PHE A 290 23.99 -3.97 11.05
N PHE A 291 23.91 -2.65 10.97
CA PHE A 291 24.28 -1.79 12.08
C PHE A 291 23.23 -1.82 13.19
N ALA A 292 21.93 -1.95 12.89
CA ALA A 292 20.91 -2.16 13.90
C ALA A 292 21.15 -3.44 14.71
N LEU A 293 21.45 -4.57 14.05
CA LEU A 293 21.83 -5.81 14.71
C LEU A 293 23.12 -5.65 15.53
N THR A 294 24.09 -4.91 14.97
CA THR A 294 25.36 -4.62 15.64
C THR A 294 25.18 -3.78 16.90
N LEU A 295 24.29 -2.79 16.88
CA LEU A 295 23.95 -1.90 17.99
C LEU A 295 23.04 -2.56 19.02
N ALA A 296 22.15 -3.45 18.57
CA ALA A 296 21.26 -4.22 19.43
C ALA A 296 21.96 -5.39 20.13
N TRP A 297 23.25 -5.57 19.88
CA TRP A 297 24.09 -6.60 20.46
C TRP A 297 24.44 -6.27 21.92
N GLN A 298 24.13 -7.19 22.84
CA GLN A 298 24.47 -7.09 24.27
C GLN A 298 25.38 -8.25 24.75
N GLY A 299 25.98 -9.02 23.82
CA GLY A 299 26.75 -10.24 24.10
C GLY A 299 26.61 -11.25 22.94
N ARG A 300 27.24 -12.44 22.98
CA ARG A 300 27.12 -13.45 21.91
C ARG A 300 25.66 -13.66 21.52
N TRP A 301 25.30 -13.46 20.25
CA TRP A 301 23.94 -13.73 19.80
C TRP A 301 23.77 -15.24 19.78
N PRO A 302 22.96 -15.82 20.67
CA PRO A 302 23.00 -17.24 20.94
C PRO A 302 22.21 -18.00 19.87
N TRP A 303 22.17 -17.58 18.60
CA TRP A 303 21.22 -18.16 17.63
C TRP A 303 21.51 -19.64 17.39
N LYS A 304 22.79 -20.04 17.35
CA LYS A 304 23.16 -21.47 17.29
C LYS A 304 22.67 -22.21 18.54
N GLU A 305 22.95 -21.66 19.71
CA GLU A 305 22.55 -22.23 21.01
C GLU A 305 21.01 -22.30 21.12
N ARG A 306 20.28 -21.27 20.68
CA ARG A 306 18.81 -21.17 20.64
C ARG A 306 18.18 -22.08 19.61
N LEU A 307 18.83 -22.30 18.46
CA LEU A 307 18.37 -23.29 17.49
C LEU A 307 18.59 -24.71 18.02
N GLN A 308 19.64 -24.93 18.81
CA GLN A 308 19.89 -26.19 19.51
C GLN A 308 18.98 -26.37 20.73
N GLU A 309 18.44 -25.30 21.32
CA GLU A 309 17.43 -25.39 22.38
C GLU A 309 16.19 -26.15 21.87
N ASN A 310 15.91 -27.27 22.54
CA ASN A 310 14.75 -28.11 22.25
C ASN A 310 13.46 -27.31 22.43
N GLY A 311 12.62 -27.32 21.39
CA GLY A 311 11.32 -26.65 21.40
C GLY A 311 11.35 -25.11 21.26
N TRP A 312 12.51 -24.45 21.23
CA TRP A 312 12.55 -22.98 21.08
C TRP A 312 11.93 -22.52 19.76
N LEU A 313 12.37 -23.09 18.62
CA LEU A 313 11.83 -22.76 17.31
C LEU A 313 10.33 -23.08 17.20
N GLU A 314 9.90 -24.21 17.78
CA GLU A 314 8.49 -24.60 17.82
C GLU A 314 7.67 -23.56 18.58
N GLN A 315 8.16 -23.09 19.73
CA GLN A 315 7.51 -22.03 20.50
C GLN A 315 7.43 -20.71 19.73
N GLN A 316 8.49 -20.32 19.02
CA GLN A 316 8.48 -19.08 18.21
C GLN A 316 7.48 -19.17 17.06
N VAL A 317 7.44 -20.31 16.35
CA VAL A 317 6.49 -20.54 15.25
C VAL A 317 5.05 -20.57 15.76
N VAL A 318 4.77 -21.33 16.82
CA VAL A 318 3.43 -21.42 17.41
C VAL A 318 2.98 -20.07 17.96
N ALA A 319 3.85 -19.37 18.69
CA ALA A 319 3.55 -18.02 19.16
C ALA A 319 3.33 -17.06 17.99
N GLY A 320 4.09 -17.20 16.90
CA GLY A 320 3.95 -16.39 15.70
C GLY A 320 2.58 -16.48 15.04
N TYR A 321 2.00 -17.68 14.93
CA TYR A 321 0.60 -17.82 14.47
C TYR A 321 -0.40 -17.17 15.41
N GLY A 322 -0.17 -17.25 16.72
CA GLY A 322 -0.97 -16.55 17.71
C GLY A 322 -0.87 -15.02 17.58
N VAL A 323 0.34 -14.49 17.42
CA VAL A 323 0.60 -13.07 17.16
C VAL A 323 -0.10 -12.62 15.88
N PHE A 324 0.06 -13.37 14.78
CA PHE A 324 -0.63 -13.11 13.52
C PHE A 324 -2.14 -12.92 13.72
N GLY A 325 -2.78 -13.86 14.42
CA GLY A 325 -4.20 -13.76 14.69
C GLY A 325 -4.58 -12.57 15.57
N CYS A 326 -3.78 -12.26 16.60
CA CYS A 326 -4.01 -11.07 17.43
C CYS A 326 -3.93 -9.76 16.63
N LEU A 327 -2.97 -9.66 15.72
CA LEU A 327 -2.81 -8.50 14.84
C LEU A 327 -3.97 -8.38 13.86
N ALA A 328 -4.37 -9.51 13.25
CA ALA A 328 -5.54 -9.58 12.39
C ALA A 328 -6.80 -9.10 13.09
N GLY A 329 -7.10 -9.66 14.26
CA GLY A 329 -8.27 -9.27 15.05
C GLY A 329 -8.24 -7.80 15.47
N ALA A 330 -7.10 -7.30 15.96
CA ALA A 330 -6.97 -5.92 16.40
C ALA A 330 -7.17 -4.92 15.25
N SER A 331 -6.59 -5.19 14.08
CA SER A 331 -6.74 -4.32 12.91
C SER A 331 -8.17 -4.37 12.35
N THR A 332 -8.79 -5.56 12.27
CA THR A 332 -10.19 -5.69 11.84
C THR A 332 -11.15 -4.96 12.79
N LEU A 333 -10.98 -5.12 14.10
CA LEU A 333 -11.81 -4.40 15.09
C LEU A 333 -11.63 -2.89 15.00
N PHE A 334 -10.40 -2.42 14.77
CA PHE A 334 -10.15 -0.99 14.55
C PHE A 334 -10.85 -0.49 13.29
N LEU A 335 -10.77 -1.22 12.19
CA LEU A 335 -11.45 -0.89 10.94
C LEU A 335 -12.96 -0.76 11.17
N TRP A 336 -13.59 -1.73 11.83
CA TRP A 336 -15.02 -1.68 12.15
C TRP A 336 -15.38 -0.50 13.06
N ALA A 337 -14.58 -0.25 14.09
CA ALA A 337 -14.83 0.87 15.01
C ALA A 337 -14.65 2.23 14.33
N SER A 338 -13.80 2.30 13.30
CA SER A 338 -13.47 3.53 12.59
C SER A 338 -14.27 3.73 11.29
N ALA A 339 -14.96 2.70 10.78
CA ALA A 339 -15.81 2.80 9.60
C ALA A 339 -16.89 3.91 9.71
N PRO A 340 -17.56 4.14 10.86
CA PRO A 340 -18.49 5.27 11.01
C PRO A 340 -17.84 6.65 10.89
N LEU A 341 -16.50 6.74 10.98
CA LEU A 341 -15.72 7.95 10.80
C LEU A 341 -15.18 8.10 9.36
N GLY A 342 -15.67 7.29 8.42
CA GLY A 342 -15.24 7.29 7.02
C GLY A 342 -13.93 6.52 6.78
N ALA A 343 -13.50 5.66 7.70
CA ALA A 343 -12.28 4.89 7.53
C ALA A 343 -12.44 3.82 6.45
N TRP A 344 -11.56 3.84 5.46
CA TRP A 344 -11.46 2.80 4.45
C TRP A 344 -10.01 2.54 4.04
N VAL A 345 -9.77 1.36 3.48
CA VAL A 345 -8.46 0.93 2.98
C VAL A 345 -8.64 0.40 1.56
N SER A 346 -7.93 0.97 0.60
CA SER A 346 -7.95 0.45 -0.78
C SER A 346 -6.96 -0.70 -0.91
N ASP A 347 -7.42 -1.78 -1.51
CA ASP A 347 -6.58 -2.89 -1.93
C ASP A 347 -5.98 -2.66 -3.33
N LEU A 348 -6.47 -1.68 -4.09
CA LEU A 348 -6.04 -1.37 -5.46
C LEU A 348 -4.53 -1.16 -5.55
N GLN A 349 -3.94 -0.36 -4.65
CA GLN A 349 -2.49 -0.11 -4.67
C GLN A 349 -1.67 -1.40 -4.45
N ALA A 350 -2.15 -2.30 -3.60
CA ALA A 350 -1.52 -3.60 -3.39
C ALA A 350 -1.71 -4.52 -4.59
N GLN A 351 -2.89 -4.52 -5.21
CA GLN A 351 -3.17 -5.27 -6.43
C GLN A 351 -2.30 -4.78 -7.61
N GLU A 352 -2.19 -3.46 -7.80
CA GLU A 352 -1.34 -2.84 -8.81
C GLU A 352 0.14 -3.19 -8.60
N ALA A 353 0.64 -3.06 -7.37
CA ALA A 353 2.02 -3.43 -7.04
C ALA A 353 2.29 -4.91 -7.37
N ILE A 354 1.33 -5.79 -7.11
CA ILE A 354 1.40 -7.22 -7.44
C ILE A 354 1.35 -7.45 -8.95
N ALA A 355 0.47 -6.74 -9.67
CA ALA A 355 0.31 -6.87 -11.11
C ALA A 355 1.55 -6.42 -11.88
N LEU A 356 2.22 -5.36 -11.41
CA LEU A 356 3.41 -4.79 -12.04
C LEU A 356 4.70 -5.56 -11.71
N PHE A 357 4.71 -6.34 -10.63
CA PHE A 357 5.89 -7.09 -10.21
C PHE A 357 6.25 -8.22 -11.18
N TRP A 358 7.56 -8.49 -11.36
CA TRP A 358 8.04 -9.46 -12.34
C TRP A 358 7.74 -10.91 -11.97
N TRP A 359 7.59 -11.19 -10.66
CA TRP A 359 7.18 -12.49 -10.15
C TRP A 359 6.02 -12.36 -9.16
N PRO A 360 4.79 -12.08 -9.63
CA PRO A 360 3.65 -11.76 -8.75
C PRO A 360 3.45 -12.78 -7.62
N PHE A 361 3.67 -14.07 -7.92
CA PHE A 361 3.59 -15.16 -6.93
C PHE A 361 4.62 -15.07 -5.79
N LEU A 362 5.80 -14.49 -6.03
CA LEU A 362 6.85 -14.31 -5.03
C LEU A 362 6.67 -13.03 -4.20
N LEU A 363 5.87 -12.06 -4.65
CA LEU A 363 5.69 -10.80 -3.91
C LEU A 363 5.09 -11.03 -2.50
N PRO A 364 4.04 -11.87 -2.32
CA PRO A 364 3.50 -12.19 -1.00
C PRO A 364 4.47 -12.94 -0.07
N LEU A 365 5.63 -13.37 -0.57
CA LEU A 365 6.72 -13.92 0.24
C LEU A 365 7.77 -12.84 0.55
N LEU A 366 8.35 -12.25 -0.49
CA LEU A 366 9.56 -11.42 -0.40
C LEU A 366 9.30 -10.08 0.30
N ALA A 367 8.22 -9.39 -0.06
CA ALA A 367 7.90 -8.10 0.54
C ALA A 367 7.55 -8.24 2.04
N PRO A 368 6.60 -9.12 2.44
CA PRO A 368 6.30 -9.38 3.85
C PRO A 368 7.50 -9.83 4.70
N LEU A 369 8.34 -10.72 4.17
CA LEU A 369 9.53 -11.20 4.90
C LEU A 369 10.51 -10.05 5.15
N SER A 370 10.76 -9.24 4.12
CA SER A 370 11.65 -8.09 4.24
C SER A 370 11.14 -7.05 5.25
N ALA A 371 9.83 -6.77 5.22
CA ALA A 371 9.17 -5.84 6.12
C ALA A 371 9.23 -6.35 7.58
N ALA A 372 8.81 -7.59 7.81
CA ALA A 372 8.80 -8.18 9.16
C ALA A 372 10.19 -8.22 9.79
N VAL A 373 11.24 -8.58 9.04
CA VAL A 373 12.61 -8.59 9.59
C VAL A 373 13.10 -7.17 9.86
N PHE A 374 12.96 -6.27 8.89
CA PHE A 374 13.45 -4.91 9.00
C PHE A 374 12.74 -4.15 10.13
N GLU A 375 11.41 -4.14 10.12
CA GLU A 375 10.61 -3.32 11.01
C GLU A 375 10.68 -3.82 12.46
N GLU A 376 10.64 -5.12 12.70
CA GLU A 376 10.75 -5.64 14.07
C GLU A 376 12.15 -5.43 14.66
N LEU A 377 13.21 -5.48 13.84
CA LEU A 377 14.56 -5.15 14.31
C LEU A 377 14.69 -3.68 14.69
N ILE A 378 14.18 -2.78 13.86
CA ILE A 378 14.32 -1.33 14.07
C ILE A 378 13.38 -0.83 15.15
N TYR A 379 12.08 -1.07 14.98
CA TYR A 379 11.04 -0.46 15.80
C TYR A 379 10.76 -1.23 17.08
N ARG A 380 11.22 -2.47 17.24
CA ARG A 380 11.00 -3.22 18.50
C ARG A 380 12.32 -3.48 19.20
N LYS A 381 13.29 -4.12 18.55
CA LYS A 381 14.55 -4.46 19.23
C LYS A 381 15.46 -3.25 19.44
N LEU A 382 15.79 -2.52 18.38
CA LEU A 382 16.73 -1.39 18.44
C LEU A 382 16.14 -0.23 19.24
N SER A 383 14.93 0.20 18.92
CA SER A 383 14.24 1.28 19.65
C SER A 383 14.07 0.97 21.14
N ALA A 384 13.80 -0.28 21.54
CA ALA A 384 13.72 -0.67 22.95
C ALA A 384 15.02 -0.45 23.71
N ILE A 385 16.17 -0.54 23.05
CA ILE A 385 17.48 -0.32 23.65
C ILE A 385 17.77 1.18 23.70
N TRP A 386 17.60 1.88 22.58
CA TRP A 386 17.98 3.29 22.45
C TRP A 386 17.01 4.24 23.16
N LEU A 387 15.71 4.14 22.89
CA LEU A 387 14.71 5.03 23.49
C LEU A 387 14.58 4.79 24.99
N ARG A 388 14.78 3.54 25.46
CA ARG A 388 14.81 3.27 26.90
C ARG A 388 16.00 3.94 27.59
N ARG A 389 17.16 3.99 26.93
CA ARG A 389 18.33 4.73 27.47
C ARG A 389 18.10 6.23 27.47
N LEU A 390 17.45 6.76 26.42
CA LEU A 390 17.19 8.19 26.27
C LEU A 390 16.11 8.70 27.23
N PHE A 391 14.93 8.07 27.22
CA PHE A 391 13.76 8.54 27.97
C PHE A 391 13.61 7.91 29.35
N LYS A 392 14.32 6.82 29.64
CA LYS A 392 14.20 6.04 30.90
C LYS A 392 12.77 5.58 31.23
N SER A 393 11.86 5.62 30.26
CA SER A 393 10.45 5.26 30.41
C SER A 393 10.07 4.17 29.41
N GLY A 394 9.53 3.07 29.95
CA GLY A 394 9.04 1.96 29.15
C GLY A 394 7.82 2.31 28.30
N VAL A 395 6.96 3.22 28.78
CA VAL A 395 5.78 3.71 28.06
C VAL A 395 6.21 4.65 26.93
N ALA A 396 7.09 5.62 27.22
CA ALA A 396 7.60 6.53 26.19
C ALA A 396 8.31 5.78 25.07
N THR A 397 9.11 4.76 25.40
CA THR A 397 9.77 3.88 24.43
C THR A 397 8.76 3.24 23.46
N VAL A 398 7.65 2.73 23.98
CA VAL A 398 6.62 2.04 23.18
C VAL A 398 5.89 3.03 22.30
N LEU A 399 5.40 4.14 22.86
CA LEU A 399 4.59 5.11 22.13
C LEU A 399 5.41 5.85 21.06
N ILE A 400 6.62 6.32 21.39
CA ILE A 400 7.47 7.03 20.44
C ILE A 400 7.87 6.11 19.29
N SER A 401 8.26 4.87 19.59
CA SER A 401 8.63 3.93 18.54
C SER A 401 7.45 3.55 17.66
N SER A 402 6.25 3.40 18.24
CA SER A 402 5.03 3.09 17.49
C SER A 402 4.59 4.27 16.62
N LEU A 403 4.76 5.50 17.11
CA LEU A 403 4.50 6.71 16.34
C LEU A 403 5.44 6.84 15.14
N ILE A 404 6.76 6.69 15.33
CA ILE A 404 7.73 6.74 14.22
C ILE A 404 7.41 5.65 13.19
N TRP A 405 7.08 4.44 13.64
CA TRP A 405 6.64 3.36 12.77
C TRP A 405 5.38 3.73 11.99
N SER A 406 4.36 4.28 12.65
CA SER A 406 3.10 4.69 12.01
C SER A 406 3.28 5.79 10.97
N LEU A 407 4.20 6.74 11.20
CA LEU A 407 4.49 7.81 10.25
C LEU A 407 5.14 7.27 8.97
N GLY A 408 5.91 6.19 9.08
CA GLY A 408 6.45 5.47 7.92
C GLY A 408 5.37 4.83 7.02
N HIS A 409 4.13 4.71 7.52
CA HIS A 409 3.01 4.11 6.79
C HIS A 409 2.11 5.15 6.11
N LEU A 410 2.49 6.43 6.11
CA LEU A 410 1.81 7.48 5.33
C LEU A 410 2.13 7.43 3.82
N LEU A 411 2.90 6.42 3.39
CA LEU A 411 3.35 6.27 2.00
C LEU A 411 2.35 5.52 1.10
N TYR A 412 1.25 4.99 1.64
CA TYR A 412 0.21 4.29 0.89
C TYR A 412 -1.19 4.81 1.23
N ASN A 413 -2.14 4.60 0.33
CA ASN A 413 -3.45 5.25 0.36
C ASN A 413 -4.36 4.67 1.45
N VAL A 414 -4.51 5.40 2.55
CA VAL A 414 -5.50 5.13 3.60
C VAL A 414 -6.24 6.42 3.91
N SER A 415 -7.58 6.37 3.92
CA SER A 415 -8.39 7.54 4.22
C SER A 415 -9.30 7.30 5.43
N PRO A 416 -9.45 8.30 6.31
CA PRO A 416 -8.55 9.44 6.47
C PRO A 416 -7.20 8.99 7.06
N TRP A 417 -6.10 9.57 6.55
CA TRP A 417 -4.73 9.15 6.89
C TRP A 417 -4.42 9.16 8.41
N TYR A 418 -5.04 10.06 9.17
CA TYR A 418 -4.79 10.19 10.61
C TYR A 418 -5.30 8.98 11.39
N LEU A 419 -6.33 8.29 10.91
CA LEU A 419 -6.83 7.07 11.56
C LEU A 419 -5.82 5.92 11.46
N ARG A 420 -5.08 5.83 10.34
CA ARG A 420 -3.96 4.88 10.22
C ARG A 420 -2.84 5.20 11.20
N VAL A 421 -2.52 6.48 11.39
CA VAL A 421 -1.52 6.90 12.40
C VAL A 421 -1.98 6.52 13.80
N ILE A 422 -3.25 6.76 14.14
CA ILE A 422 -3.83 6.40 15.43
C ILE A 422 -3.83 4.88 15.65
N GLU A 423 -4.28 4.10 14.66
CA GLU A 423 -4.27 2.63 14.69
C GLU A 423 -2.87 2.10 15.01
N LEU A 424 -1.88 2.51 14.22
CA LEU A 424 -0.54 1.96 14.33
C LEU A 424 0.22 2.49 15.56
N SER A 425 0.02 3.75 15.95
CA SER A 425 0.75 4.36 17.07
C SER A 425 0.17 4.01 18.44
N LEU A 426 -1.16 3.90 18.57
CA LEU A 426 -1.83 3.71 19.86
C LEU A 426 -2.35 2.29 20.10
N LEU A 427 -2.57 1.50 19.04
CA LEU A 427 -3.10 0.14 19.17
C LEU A 427 -2.08 -0.92 18.71
N ILE A 428 -1.78 -0.97 17.41
CA ILE A 428 -1.01 -2.06 16.81
C ILE A 428 0.46 -2.04 17.24
N GLY A 429 1.11 -0.88 17.24
CA GLY A 429 2.49 -0.74 17.70
C GLY A 429 2.69 -1.13 19.17
N PRO A 430 1.88 -0.62 20.11
CA PRO A 430 1.91 -1.05 21.51
C PRO A 430 1.59 -2.54 21.69
N LEU A 431 0.62 -3.08 20.94
CA LEU A 431 0.32 -4.52 20.94
C LEU A 431 1.52 -5.35 20.49
N PHE A 432 2.19 -4.95 19.40
CA PHE A 432 3.44 -5.58 18.96
C PHE A 432 4.51 -5.56 20.06
N PHE A 433 4.70 -4.44 20.75
CA PHE A 433 5.65 -4.34 21.86
C PHE A 433 5.30 -5.26 23.02
N PHE A 434 4.02 -5.35 23.37
CA PHE A 434 3.54 -6.28 24.38
C PHE A 434 3.85 -7.72 23.99
N LEU A 435 3.47 -8.14 22.77
CA LEU A 435 3.71 -9.49 22.25
C LEU A 435 5.20 -9.80 22.12
N TYR A 436 6.02 -8.83 21.68
CA TYR A 436 7.47 -8.94 21.62
C TYR A 436 8.07 -9.23 23.01
N ARG A 437 7.63 -8.54 24.06
CA ARG A 437 8.13 -8.76 25.42
C ARG A 437 7.70 -10.12 25.99
N GLN A 438 6.53 -10.61 25.61
CA GLN A 438 5.98 -11.87 26.13
C GLN A 438 6.50 -13.10 25.39
N TYR A 439 6.65 -13.03 24.07
CA TYR A 439 6.92 -14.19 23.21
C TYR A 439 8.24 -14.11 22.46
N GLY A 440 8.90 -12.95 22.46
CA GLY A 440 10.20 -12.73 21.83
C GLY A 440 10.12 -12.21 20.40
N LEU A 441 11.29 -11.85 19.86
CA LEU A 441 11.43 -11.24 18.54
C LEU A 441 11.00 -12.17 17.40
N GLY A 442 11.31 -13.47 17.49
CA GLY A 442 10.99 -14.43 16.44
C GLY A 442 9.47 -14.59 16.26
N ALA A 443 8.73 -14.67 17.38
CA ALA A 443 7.28 -14.73 17.37
C ALA A 443 6.65 -13.52 16.68
N VAL A 444 7.08 -12.29 17.00
CA VAL A 444 6.53 -11.09 16.36
C VAL A 444 6.93 -10.95 14.89
N MET A 445 8.15 -11.35 14.52
CA MET A 445 8.55 -11.39 13.11
C MET A 445 7.71 -12.38 12.30
N ILE A 446 7.48 -13.59 12.83
CA ILE A 446 6.65 -14.60 12.17
C ILE A 446 5.20 -14.12 12.06
N GLY A 447 4.65 -13.56 13.15
CA GLY A 447 3.28 -13.05 13.14
C GLY A 447 3.08 -11.88 12.18
N HIS A 448 4.03 -10.95 12.13
CA HIS A 448 4.04 -9.84 11.17
C HIS A 448 4.15 -10.35 9.73
N PHE A 449 5.08 -11.28 9.47
CA PHE A 449 5.23 -11.91 8.15
C PHE A 449 3.91 -12.54 7.70
N LEU A 450 3.29 -13.39 8.54
CA LEU A 450 2.03 -14.07 8.23
C LEU A 450 0.89 -13.08 7.96
N TYR A 451 0.80 -12.00 8.74
CA TYR A 451 -0.21 -10.96 8.55
C TYR A 451 -0.07 -10.29 7.17
N ASN A 452 1.13 -9.79 6.87
CA ASN A 452 1.39 -9.11 5.59
C ASN A 452 1.30 -10.07 4.40
N SER A 453 1.74 -11.32 4.55
CA SER A 453 1.62 -12.35 3.52
C SER A 453 0.17 -12.68 3.22
N LEU A 454 -0.71 -12.77 4.24
CA LEU A 454 -2.12 -13.01 4.00
C LEU A 454 -2.74 -11.87 3.18
N LEU A 455 -2.52 -10.62 3.57
CA LEU A 455 -3.05 -9.45 2.85
C LEU A 455 -2.51 -9.39 1.41
N ALA A 456 -1.22 -9.62 1.21
CA ALA A 456 -0.62 -9.67 -0.12
C ALA A 456 -1.15 -10.85 -0.95
N SER A 457 -1.43 -12.00 -0.33
CA SER A 457 -2.05 -13.14 -1.00
C SER A 457 -3.48 -12.86 -1.43
N ILE A 458 -4.25 -12.14 -0.62
CA ILE A 458 -5.60 -11.69 -0.98
C ILE A 458 -5.54 -10.69 -2.13
N ALA A 459 -4.59 -9.76 -2.11
CA ALA A 459 -4.38 -8.82 -3.21
C ALA A 459 -3.94 -9.53 -4.50
N LEU A 460 -3.12 -10.59 -4.42
CA LEU A 460 -2.82 -11.44 -5.59
C LEU A 460 -4.08 -12.11 -6.14
N ALA A 461 -4.95 -12.58 -5.24
CA ALA A 461 -6.23 -13.16 -5.63
C ALA A 461 -7.18 -12.12 -6.25
N GLY A 462 -7.15 -10.87 -5.79
CA GLY A 462 -7.86 -9.76 -6.42
C GLY A 462 -7.34 -9.45 -7.83
N ALA A 463 -6.01 -9.32 -7.97
CA ALA A 463 -5.37 -8.95 -9.23
C ALA A 463 -5.44 -10.06 -10.31
N PHE A 464 -5.35 -11.33 -9.92
CA PHE A 464 -5.20 -12.46 -10.86
C PHE A 464 -6.16 -13.62 -10.63
N GLY A 465 -7.07 -13.55 -9.66
CA GLY A 465 -7.97 -14.66 -9.32
C GLY A 465 -7.27 -15.87 -8.67
N SER A 466 -6.00 -15.74 -8.28
CA SER A 466 -5.18 -16.85 -7.77
C SER A 466 -4.92 -16.77 -6.27
N TYR A 467 -5.32 -17.80 -5.55
CA TYR A 467 -5.05 -17.98 -4.12
C TYR A 467 -3.79 -18.82 -3.82
N MET A 468 -3.03 -19.21 -4.85
CA MET A 468 -1.90 -20.13 -4.67
C MET A 468 -0.85 -19.60 -3.69
N SER A 469 -0.68 -18.28 -3.58
CA SER A 469 0.30 -17.67 -2.69
C SER A 469 -0.01 -17.85 -1.20
N LEU A 470 -1.21 -18.30 -0.83
CA LEU A 470 -1.53 -18.69 0.55
C LEU A 470 -0.60 -19.81 1.06
N ILE A 471 0.05 -20.57 0.18
CA ILE A 471 1.06 -21.55 0.55
C ILE A 471 2.21 -20.93 1.36
N TRP A 472 2.52 -19.65 1.18
CA TRP A 472 3.56 -18.96 1.93
C TRP A 472 3.26 -18.85 3.42
N LEU A 473 1.98 -18.93 3.81
CA LEU A 473 1.58 -19.00 5.21
C LEU A 473 2.05 -20.28 5.89
N LEU A 474 2.46 -21.31 5.14
CA LEU A 474 3.01 -22.57 5.68
C LEU A 474 4.53 -22.53 5.86
N LEU A 475 5.22 -21.48 5.40
CA LEU A 475 6.68 -21.39 5.44
C LEU A 475 7.26 -21.56 6.86
N PRO A 476 6.72 -20.93 7.92
CA PRO A 476 7.23 -21.14 9.27
C PRO A 476 7.09 -22.59 9.76
N LEU A 477 6.06 -23.32 9.31
CA LEU A 477 5.87 -24.74 9.63
C LEU A 477 6.88 -25.61 8.87
N LEU A 478 7.20 -25.26 7.63
CA LEU A 478 8.22 -25.94 6.85
C LEU A 478 9.58 -25.89 7.57
N LEU A 479 9.94 -24.75 8.18
CA LEU A 479 11.16 -24.63 8.99
C LEU A 479 11.19 -25.63 10.16
N LEU A 480 10.04 -25.92 10.79
CA LEU A 480 9.96 -26.94 11.83
C LEU A 480 10.19 -28.35 11.27
N VAL A 481 9.62 -28.65 10.11
CA VAL A 481 9.79 -29.96 9.45
C VAL A 481 11.25 -30.18 9.06
N VAL A 482 11.89 -29.17 8.47
CA VAL A 482 13.31 -29.22 8.09
C VAL A 482 14.19 -29.43 9.34
N LYS A 483 13.89 -28.73 10.45
CA LYS A 483 14.61 -28.91 11.72
C LYS A 483 14.46 -30.33 12.26
N LYS A 484 13.22 -30.86 12.29
CA LYS A 484 12.94 -32.22 12.79
C LYS A 484 13.61 -33.31 11.97
N LYS A 485 13.79 -33.09 10.67
CA LYS A 485 14.52 -34.02 9.79
C LYS A 485 16.05 -33.91 9.90
N GLY A 486 16.58 -33.03 10.76
CA GLY A 486 18.03 -32.81 10.89
C GLY A 486 18.67 -32.15 9.68
N LEU A 487 17.87 -31.50 8.81
CA LEU A 487 18.36 -30.84 7.60
C LEU A 487 18.84 -29.39 7.87
N LEU A 488 18.51 -28.85 9.04
CA LEU A 488 19.11 -27.60 9.56
C LEU A 488 20.32 -27.99 10.41
N VAL A 489 21.52 -27.81 9.85
CA VAL A 489 22.82 -28.06 10.50
C VAL A 489 23.27 -26.86 11.33
#